data_AF-K5VZF3-F1
#
_entry.id   AF-K5VZF3-F1
#
_cell.length_a   1.000
_cell.length_b   1.000
_cell.length_c   1.000
_cell.angle_alpha   90.00
_cell.angle_beta   90.00
_cell.angle_gamma   90.00
#
_symmetry.space_group_name_H-M   'P 1'
#
loop_
_entity.id
_entity.type
_entity.pdbx_description
1 polymer ?
#
loop_
_entity_poly.entity_id
_entity_poly.type
_entity_poly.pdbx_seq_one_letter_code
_entity_poly.pdbx_strand_id
1 'polypeptide(L)'
;MDQPSQAPSVGNTRQNDEDKHAKSKERQRHAQLEEKRKQRQQQERHEAYLSELAWVRSGGILRDARGRRDKVRTVWMQEEIRLQDEEKRIMDQWNAYELRWKALNASRGPVTWGDIPWPSSIPPNSSSDLTHEAVSEFILSTLKVRGATGSHRERIRSSLLRWHPDKMSALISRVQEEERDEVREGINAAFRSLKQLQDEGKQACC
;
A
#
# COMPACT_ATOMS: atom_id res chain seq x y z
N MET A 1 -55.24 -38.55 -52.63
CA MET A 1 -55.26 -38.66 -51.16
C MET A 1 -54.45 -37.50 -50.65
N ASP A 2 -55.09 -36.38 -50.32
CA ASP A 2 -54.43 -35.17 -49.80
C ASP A 2 -54.64 -35.10 -48.29
N GLN A 3 -53.54 -35.05 -47.53
CA GLN A 3 -53.55 -34.73 -46.12
C GLN A 3 -53.47 -33.19 -45.95
N PRO A 4 -54.33 -32.56 -45.13
CA PRO A 4 -54.22 -31.14 -44.87
C PRO A 4 -53.09 -30.88 -43.85
N SER A 5 -52.14 -30.07 -44.31
CA SER A 5 -51.08 -29.43 -43.52
C SER A 5 -51.69 -28.59 -42.39
N GLN A 6 -51.40 -28.95 -41.13
CA GLN A 6 -51.74 -28.13 -39.96
C GLN A 6 -50.65 -27.07 -39.74
N ALA A 7 -51.02 -25.81 -39.95
CA ALA A 7 -50.18 -24.67 -39.58
C ALA A 7 -50.02 -24.58 -38.04
N PRO A 8 -48.83 -24.26 -37.52
CA PRO A 8 -48.63 -24.13 -36.09
C PRO A 8 -49.37 -22.90 -35.54
N SER A 9 -50.09 -23.11 -34.43
CA SER A 9 -50.86 -22.11 -33.69
C SER A 9 -49.95 -21.01 -33.13
N VAL A 10 -49.96 -19.86 -33.81
CA VAL A 10 -49.18 -18.64 -33.48
C VAL A 10 -49.59 -18.01 -32.14
N GLY A 11 -50.76 -18.35 -31.61
CA GLY A 11 -51.29 -17.79 -30.35
C GLY A 11 -50.63 -18.32 -29.08
N ASN A 12 -50.21 -19.58 -29.06
CA ASN A 12 -49.70 -20.25 -27.86
C ASN A 12 -48.23 -19.90 -27.54
N THR A 13 -47.47 -19.46 -28.55
CA THR A 13 -46.06 -19.07 -28.39
C THR A 13 -45.93 -17.69 -27.73
N ARG A 14 -46.81 -16.73 -28.07
CA ARG A 14 -46.76 -15.35 -27.53
C ARG A 14 -47.05 -15.27 -26.04
N GLN A 15 -48.06 -15.98 -25.55
CA GLN A 15 -48.38 -16.04 -24.11
C GLN A 15 -47.26 -16.70 -23.29
N ASN A 16 -46.67 -17.78 -23.82
CA ASN A 16 -45.52 -18.43 -23.17
C ASN A 16 -44.27 -17.54 -23.11
N ASP A 17 -44.05 -16.67 -24.10
CA ASP A 17 -42.93 -15.74 -24.13
C ASP A 17 -43.15 -14.54 -23.20
N GLU A 18 -44.39 -14.04 -23.09
CA GLU A 18 -44.79 -13.01 -22.13
C GLU A 18 -44.63 -13.48 -20.68
N ASP A 19 -45.06 -14.70 -20.36
CA ASP A 19 -44.91 -15.30 -19.02
C ASP A 19 -43.44 -15.54 -18.66
N LYS A 20 -42.63 -16.00 -19.61
CA LYS A 20 -41.17 -16.13 -19.43
C LYS A 20 -40.52 -14.77 -19.20
N HIS A 21 -40.94 -13.74 -19.93
CA HIS A 21 -40.42 -12.39 -19.79
C HIS A 21 -40.80 -11.76 -18.44
N ALA A 22 -42.04 -11.97 -17.98
CA ALA A 22 -42.53 -11.53 -16.68
C ALA A 22 -41.74 -12.20 -15.53
N LYS A 23 -41.58 -13.53 -15.57
CA LYS A 23 -40.78 -14.28 -14.59
C LYS A 23 -39.31 -13.86 -14.58
N SER A 24 -38.74 -13.54 -15.74
CA SER A 24 -37.37 -13.03 -15.86
C SER A 24 -37.21 -11.66 -15.19
N LYS A 25 -38.14 -10.73 -15.46
CA LYS A 25 -38.17 -9.40 -14.82
C LYS A 25 -38.34 -9.49 -13.30
N GLU A 26 -39.18 -10.39 -12.81
CA GLU A 26 -39.38 -10.61 -11.37
C GLU A 26 -38.10 -11.16 -10.71
N ARG A 27 -37.44 -12.15 -11.32
CA ARG A 27 -36.15 -12.65 -10.87
C ARG A 27 -35.07 -11.58 -10.84
N GLN A 28 -35.01 -10.72 -11.87
CA GLN A 28 -34.08 -9.58 -11.90
C GLN A 28 -34.34 -8.59 -10.77
N ARG A 29 -35.62 -8.26 -10.49
CA ARG A 29 -35.98 -7.40 -9.36
C ARG A 29 -35.58 -8.01 -8.02
N HIS A 30 -35.88 -9.29 -7.82
CA HIS A 30 -35.51 -10.00 -6.59
C HIS A 30 -33.99 -10.07 -6.41
N ALA A 31 -33.24 -10.33 -7.49
CA ALA A 31 -31.77 -10.32 -7.45
C ALA A 31 -31.21 -8.93 -7.11
N GLN A 32 -31.77 -7.86 -7.69
CA GLN A 32 -31.37 -6.48 -7.37
C GLN A 32 -31.68 -6.09 -5.92
N LEU A 33 -32.84 -6.51 -5.38
CA LEU A 33 -33.21 -6.30 -3.98
C LEU A 33 -32.28 -7.04 -3.02
N GLU A 34 -31.96 -8.30 -3.31
CA GLU A 34 -31.01 -9.09 -2.54
C GLU A 34 -29.61 -8.49 -2.56
N GLU A 35 -29.15 -8.02 -3.72
CA GLU A 35 -27.85 -7.36 -3.85
C GLU A 35 -27.79 -6.06 -3.04
N LYS A 36 -28.82 -5.21 -3.14
CA LYS A 36 -28.92 -3.99 -2.31
C LYS A 36 -28.95 -4.31 -0.82
N ARG A 37 -29.65 -5.37 -0.41
CA ARG A 37 -29.70 -5.82 0.99
C ARG A 37 -28.31 -6.25 1.47
N LYS A 38 -27.57 -7.00 0.66
CA LYS A 38 -26.19 -7.40 0.96
C LYS A 38 -25.26 -6.20 1.07
N GLN A 39 -25.33 -5.27 0.11
CA GLN A 39 -24.52 -4.04 0.13
C GLN A 39 -24.79 -3.21 1.39
N ARG A 40 -26.07 -3.01 1.74
CA ARG A 40 -26.44 -2.30 2.96
C ARG A 40 -25.90 -3.00 4.22
N GLN A 41 -26.03 -4.32 4.32
CA GLN A 41 -25.49 -5.07 5.46
C GLN A 41 -23.96 -4.99 5.54
N GLN A 42 -23.26 -5.01 4.40
CA GLN A 42 -21.80 -4.83 4.37
C GLN A 42 -21.40 -3.43 4.83
N GLN A 43 -22.15 -2.41 4.40
CA GLN A 43 -21.91 -1.02 4.77
C GLN A 43 -22.16 -0.79 6.26
N GLU A 44 -23.29 -1.27 6.80
CA GLU A 44 -23.60 -1.20 8.24
C GLU A 44 -22.53 -1.91 9.09
N ARG A 45 -22.05 -3.09 8.64
CA ARG A 45 -20.95 -3.81 9.33
C ARG A 45 -19.63 -3.04 9.29
N HIS A 46 -19.32 -2.43 8.15
CA HIS A 46 -18.10 -1.63 7.99
C HIS A 46 -18.15 -0.37 8.87
N GLU A 47 -19.29 0.33 8.88
CA GLU A 47 -19.51 1.50 9.74
C GLU A 47 -19.44 1.16 11.23
N ALA A 48 -20.03 0.03 11.65
CA ALA A 48 -19.91 -0.47 13.01
C ALA A 48 -18.44 -0.76 13.38
N TYR A 49 -17.70 -1.43 12.49
CA TYR A 49 -16.28 -1.71 12.68
C TYR A 49 -15.45 -0.42 12.79
N LEU A 50 -15.67 0.56 11.92
CA LEU A 50 -15.01 1.87 11.97
C LEU A 50 -15.32 2.63 13.27
N SER A 51 -16.58 2.56 13.72
CA SER A 51 -17.01 3.19 14.97
C SER A 51 -16.34 2.56 16.18
N GLU A 52 -16.22 1.23 16.20
CA GLU A 52 -15.50 0.51 17.25
C GLU A 52 -14.01 0.82 17.24
N LEU A 53 -13.37 0.88 16.07
CA LEU A 53 -11.98 1.31 15.91
C LEU A 53 -11.78 2.72 16.48
N ALA A 54 -12.62 3.67 16.09
CA ALA A 54 -12.55 5.05 16.58
C ALA A 54 -12.72 5.12 18.10
N TRP A 55 -13.67 4.38 18.66
CA TRP A 55 -13.89 4.30 20.10
C TRP A 55 -12.67 3.76 20.84
N VAL A 56 -12.10 2.63 20.39
CA VAL A 56 -10.91 2.05 21.01
C VAL A 56 -9.70 2.98 20.87
N ARG A 57 -9.53 3.64 19.72
CA ARG A 57 -8.47 4.63 19.50
C ARG A 57 -8.57 5.82 20.45
N SER A 58 -9.78 6.23 20.83
CA SER A 58 -10.00 7.26 21.87
C SER A 58 -9.77 6.78 23.32
N GLY A 59 -9.36 5.52 23.52
CA GLY A 59 -9.16 4.92 24.84
C GLY A 59 -10.37 4.20 25.42
N GLY A 60 -11.41 3.99 24.61
CA GLY A 60 -12.62 3.27 25.00
C GLY A 60 -12.43 1.76 25.14
N ILE A 61 -13.28 1.13 25.95
CA ILE A 61 -13.35 -0.34 26.10
C ILE A 61 -14.65 -0.83 25.46
N LEU A 62 -14.57 -1.87 24.62
CA LEU A 62 -15.75 -2.47 23.99
C LEU A 62 -16.59 -3.26 25.01
N ARG A 63 -17.89 -3.38 24.74
CA ARG A 63 -18.83 -4.11 25.59
C ARG A 63 -19.51 -5.23 24.81
N ASP A 64 -19.73 -6.36 25.48
CA ASP A 64 -20.50 -7.48 24.95
C ASP A 64 -22.01 -7.17 24.95
N ALA A 65 -22.81 -8.06 24.36
CA ALA A 65 -24.27 -7.93 24.34
C ALA A 65 -24.93 -7.90 25.74
N ARG A 66 -24.19 -8.29 26.79
CA ARG A 66 -24.62 -8.25 28.19
C ARG A 66 -24.10 -7.00 28.92
N GLY A 67 -23.48 -6.06 28.20
CA GLY A 67 -22.92 -4.82 28.74
C GLY A 67 -21.60 -4.97 29.50
N ARG A 68 -21.03 -6.17 29.55
CA ARG A 68 -19.75 -6.47 30.23
C ARG A 68 -18.58 -6.05 29.33
N ARG A 69 -17.44 -5.70 29.94
CA ARG A 69 -16.23 -5.31 29.20
C ARG A 69 -15.69 -6.49 28.39
N ASP A 70 -15.62 -6.33 27.08
CA ASP A 70 -15.03 -7.30 26.17
C ASP A 70 -13.53 -7.00 26.00
N LYS A 71 -12.73 -7.55 26.92
CA LYS A 71 -11.29 -7.36 26.91
C LYS A 71 -10.63 -7.99 25.68
N VAL A 72 -11.10 -9.16 25.25
CA VAL A 72 -10.50 -9.90 24.13
C VAL A 72 -10.66 -9.11 22.84
N ARG A 73 -11.89 -8.63 22.56
CA ARG A 73 -12.16 -7.81 21.38
C ARG A 73 -11.44 -6.47 21.44
N THR A 74 -11.40 -5.82 22.61
CA THR A 74 -10.66 -4.56 22.78
C THR A 74 -9.17 -4.73 22.50
N VAL A 75 -8.53 -5.78 23.03
CA VAL A 75 -7.10 -6.06 22.80
C VAL A 75 -6.82 -6.34 21.32
N TRP A 76 -7.68 -7.12 20.65
CA TRP A 76 -7.53 -7.37 19.22
C TRP A 76 -7.63 -6.08 18.40
N MET A 77 -8.58 -5.19 18.73
CA MET A 77 -8.72 -3.88 18.08
C MET A 77 -7.53 -2.97 18.35
N GLN A 78 -6.97 -2.98 19.58
CA GLN A 78 -5.77 -2.22 19.92
C GLN A 78 -4.56 -2.68 19.09
N GLU A 79 -4.37 -3.99 18.93
CA GLU A 79 -3.27 -4.50 18.09
C GLU A 79 -3.48 -4.14 16.62
N GLU A 80 -4.71 -4.23 16.11
CA GLU A 80 -5.00 -3.83 14.74
C GLU A 80 -4.77 -2.32 14.53
N ILE A 81 -5.16 -1.47 15.48
CA ILE A 81 -4.84 -0.03 15.45
C ILE A 81 -3.32 0.18 15.44
N ARG A 82 -2.59 -0.52 16.30
CA ARG A 82 -1.12 -0.42 16.39
C ARG A 82 -0.45 -0.79 15.07
N LEU A 83 -0.90 -1.87 14.43
CA LEU A 83 -0.39 -2.30 13.14
C LEU A 83 -0.70 -1.27 12.04
N GLN A 84 -1.93 -0.75 11.99
CA GLN A 84 -2.32 0.29 11.03
C GLN A 84 -1.52 1.59 11.22
N ASP A 85 -1.26 1.98 12.47
CA ASP A 85 -0.45 3.17 12.78
C ASP A 85 1.00 2.99 12.33
N GLU A 86 1.60 1.82 12.54
CA GLU A 86 2.96 1.53 12.09
C GLU A 86 3.05 1.45 10.56
N GLU A 87 2.10 0.77 9.91
CA GLU A 87 2.02 0.72 8.44
C GLU A 87 1.88 2.12 7.83
N LYS A 88 1.00 2.94 8.41
CA LYS A 88 0.83 4.34 7.99
C LYS A 88 2.13 5.12 8.17
N ARG A 89 2.80 4.99 9.30
CA ARG A 89 4.08 5.67 9.58
C ARG A 89 5.14 5.30 8.54
N ILE A 90 5.29 4.03 8.23
CA ILE A 90 6.23 3.54 7.20
C ILE A 90 5.92 4.17 5.84
N MET A 91 4.65 4.16 5.43
CA MET A 91 4.24 4.71 4.14
C MET A 91 4.37 6.23 4.08
N ASP A 92 4.01 6.95 5.15
CA ASP A 92 4.15 8.40 5.24
C ASP A 92 5.63 8.80 5.11
N GLN A 93 6.52 8.07 5.78
CA GLN A 93 7.97 8.29 5.70
C GLN A 93 8.51 8.01 4.28
N TRP A 94 8.10 6.91 3.65
CA TRP A 94 8.50 6.59 2.28
C TRP A 94 7.99 7.63 1.27
N ASN A 95 6.75 8.07 1.42
CA ASN A 95 6.15 9.10 0.58
C ASN A 95 6.87 10.44 0.73
N ALA A 96 7.25 10.83 1.95
CA ALA A 96 8.04 12.03 2.20
C ALA A 96 9.42 11.95 1.53
N TYR A 97 10.08 10.78 1.60
CA TYR A 97 11.35 10.52 0.91
C TYR A 97 11.22 10.67 -0.61
N GLU A 98 10.21 10.05 -1.23
CA GLU A 98 9.97 10.19 -2.68
C GLU A 98 9.60 11.62 -3.09
N LEU A 99 8.86 12.34 -2.23
CA LEU A 99 8.53 13.75 -2.48
C LEU A 99 9.78 14.64 -2.46
N ARG A 100 10.69 14.43 -1.49
CA ARG A 100 11.98 15.14 -1.43
C ARG A 100 12.84 14.84 -2.65
N TRP A 101 12.88 13.59 -3.10
CA TRP A 101 13.55 13.23 -4.37
C TRP A 101 12.99 13.98 -5.58
N LYS A 102 11.66 14.05 -5.70
CA LYS A 102 11.01 14.82 -6.79
C LYS A 102 11.37 16.30 -6.72
N ALA A 103 11.34 16.89 -5.53
CA ALA A 103 11.70 18.29 -5.33
C ALA A 103 13.17 18.57 -5.68
N LEU A 104 14.09 17.71 -5.25
CA LEU A 104 15.52 17.81 -5.52
C LEU A 104 15.84 17.72 -7.02
N ASN A 105 15.19 16.80 -7.74
CA ASN A 105 15.34 16.63 -9.18
C ASN A 105 14.74 17.80 -9.98
N ALA A 106 13.67 18.41 -9.50
CA ALA A 106 13.07 19.60 -10.12
C ALA A 106 13.86 20.88 -9.85
N SER A 107 14.53 20.95 -8.69
CA SER A 107 15.39 22.06 -8.31
C SER A 107 16.62 22.13 -9.22
N ARG A 108 17.06 23.35 -9.52
CA ARG A 108 18.33 23.65 -10.21
C ARG A 108 19.30 24.42 -9.32
N GLY A 109 18.91 24.72 -8.07
CA GLY A 109 19.71 25.48 -7.13
C GLY A 109 20.85 24.67 -6.51
N PRO A 110 21.69 25.34 -5.69
CA PRO A 110 22.70 24.68 -4.88
C PRO A 110 22.03 23.68 -3.93
N VAL A 111 22.72 22.57 -3.67
CA VAL A 111 22.26 21.47 -2.83
C VAL A 111 23.15 21.38 -1.59
N THR A 112 22.53 21.16 -0.43
CA THR A 112 23.23 20.83 0.81
C THR A 112 23.03 19.37 1.19
N TRP A 113 23.78 18.89 2.16
CA TRP A 113 23.62 17.59 2.79
C TRP A 113 22.17 17.34 3.22
N GLY A 114 21.52 18.34 3.82
CA GLY A 114 20.15 18.25 4.32
C GLY A 114 19.08 18.20 3.21
N ASP A 115 19.38 18.70 2.02
CA ASP A 115 18.48 18.63 0.87
C ASP A 115 18.42 17.21 0.29
N ILE A 116 19.48 16.43 0.47
CA ILE A 116 19.58 15.08 -0.06
C ILE A 116 18.65 14.15 0.74
N PRO A 117 17.70 13.48 0.08
CA PRO A 117 16.84 12.50 0.71
C PRO A 117 17.60 11.20 0.93
N TRP A 118 18.38 11.15 2.00
CA TRP A 118 19.11 9.97 2.44
C TRP A 118 18.15 8.79 2.73
N PRO A 119 18.56 7.54 2.47
CA PRO A 119 17.71 6.37 2.67
C PRO A 119 17.78 5.95 4.15
N SER A 120 17.31 6.81 5.05
CA SER A 120 17.29 6.60 6.48
C SER A 120 15.99 7.15 7.08
N SER A 121 15.48 6.47 8.10
CA SER A 121 14.27 6.88 8.81
C SER A 121 14.45 8.20 9.56
N ILE A 122 15.66 8.43 10.06
CA ILE A 122 16.07 9.66 10.73
C ILE A 122 17.05 10.36 9.79
N PRO A 123 16.84 11.65 9.47
CA PRO A 123 17.80 12.40 8.65
C PRO A 123 19.20 12.31 9.27
N PRO A 124 20.20 11.76 8.55
CA PRO A 124 21.56 11.65 9.06
C PRO A 124 22.19 13.03 9.15
N ASN A 125 23.05 13.26 10.16
CA ASN A 125 23.82 14.50 10.28
C ASN A 125 25.19 14.39 9.58
N SER A 126 25.66 13.16 9.33
CA SER A 126 26.91 12.88 8.63
C SER A 126 26.85 11.54 7.89
N SER A 127 27.87 11.28 7.06
CA SER A 127 28.05 10.03 6.33
C SER A 127 28.19 8.80 7.22
N SER A 128 28.69 8.96 8.46
CA SER A 128 28.81 7.86 9.43
C SER A 128 27.48 7.32 9.92
N ASP A 129 26.42 8.14 9.86
CA ASP A 129 25.07 7.74 10.29
C ASP A 129 24.39 6.82 9.27
N LEU A 130 24.92 6.73 8.04
CA LEU A 130 24.42 5.89 6.95
C LEU A 130 24.90 4.44 7.08
N THR A 131 24.61 3.82 8.21
CA THR A 131 25.01 2.44 8.48
C THR A 131 24.21 1.44 7.63
N HIS A 132 24.73 0.21 7.53
CA HIS A 132 24.04 -0.88 6.82
C HIS A 132 22.64 -1.13 7.39
N GLU A 133 22.51 -1.12 8.71
CA GLU A 133 21.25 -1.36 9.43
C GLU A 133 20.24 -0.25 9.16
N ALA A 134 20.65 1.02 9.23
CA ALA A 134 19.77 2.16 9.00
C ALA A 134 19.21 2.16 7.57
N VAL A 135 20.10 1.92 6.58
CA VAL A 135 19.73 1.90 5.16
C VAL A 135 18.87 0.69 4.82
N SER A 136 19.22 -0.50 5.31
CA SER A 136 18.47 -1.73 5.04
C SER A 136 17.07 -1.67 5.65
N GLU A 137 16.95 -1.26 6.92
CA GLU A 137 15.67 -1.12 7.59
C GLU A 137 14.77 -0.12 6.85
N PHE A 138 15.30 1.04 6.44
CA PHE A 138 14.53 2.03 5.70
C PHE A 138 14.04 1.50 4.34
N ILE A 139 14.95 0.96 3.52
CA ILE A 139 14.63 0.50 2.16
C ILE A 139 13.64 -0.66 2.17
N LEU A 140 13.75 -1.55 3.15
CA LEU A 140 12.90 -2.74 3.26
C LEU A 140 11.63 -2.53 4.09
N SER A 141 11.53 -1.45 4.87
CA SER A 141 10.37 -1.12 5.71
C SER A 141 9.04 -1.22 4.93
N THR A 142 9.01 -0.72 3.69
CA THR A 142 7.82 -0.74 2.83
C THR A 142 7.32 -2.14 2.48
N LEU A 143 8.16 -3.18 2.61
CA LEU A 143 7.78 -4.57 2.37
C LEU A 143 7.07 -5.20 3.59
N LYS A 144 7.14 -4.55 4.77
CA LYS A 144 6.44 -4.99 5.99
C LYS A 144 4.96 -4.62 5.96
N VAL A 145 4.55 -3.69 5.09
CA VAL A 145 3.17 -3.21 4.97
C VAL A 145 2.31 -4.25 4.23
N ARG A 146 1.13 -4.56 4.77
CA ARG A 146 0.17 -5.46 4.12
C ARG A 146 -0.15 -4.98 2.70
N GLY A 147 -0.09 -5.89 1.73
CA GLY A 147 -0.37 -5.59 0.33
C GLY A 147 0.78 -4.96 -0.46
N ALA A 148 2.01 -4.94 0.10
CA ALA A 148 3.20 -4.59 -0.67
C ALA A 148 3.36 -5.49 -1.90
N THR A 149 3.50 -4.88 -3.09
CA THR A 149 3.52 -5.58 -4.38
C THR A 149 4.95 -5.83 -4.91
N GLY A 150 5.96 -5.19 -4.33
CA GLY A 150 7.35 -5.30 -4.76
C GLY A 150 8.10 -6.44 -4.06
N SER A 151 9.07 -7.03 -4.76
CA SER A 151 9.98 -8.00 -4.13
C SER A 151 11.17 -7.31 -3.45
N HIS A 152 11.76 -7.99 -2.45
CA HIS A 152 13.03 -7.60 -1.82
C HIS A 152 14.11 -7.24 -2.85
N ARG A 153 14.28 -8.12 -3.85
CA ARG A 153 15.27 -7.95 -4.93
C ARG A 153 15.00 -6.72 -5.80
N GLU A 154 13.74 -6.44 -6.11
CA GLU A 154 13.35 -5.28 -6.94
C GLU A 154 13.58 -3.96 -6.20
N ARG A 155 13.23 -3.91 -4.92
CA ARG A 155 13.44 -2.73 -4.07
C ARG A 155 14.92 -2.39 -3.95
N ILE A 156 15.77 -3.40 -3.75
CA ILE A 156 17.23 -3.20 -3.69
C ILE A 156 17.78 -2.76 -5.05
N ARG A 157 17.36 -3.42 -6.14
CA ARG A 157 17.86 -3.08 -7.49
C ARG A 157 17.52 -1.64 -7.86
N SER A 158 16.28 -1.20 -7.63
CA SER A 158 15.86 0.18 -7.92
C SER A 158 16.65 1.20 -7.08
N SER A 159 16.89 0.88 -5.81
CA SER A 159 17.70 1.73 -4.91
C SER A 159 19.16 1.81 -5.35
N LEU A 160 19.78 0.69 -5.74
CA LEU A 160 21.15 0.67 -6.27
C LEU A 160 21.31 1.50 -7.55
N LEU A 161 20.33 1.46 -8.45
CA LEU A 161 20.36 2.26 -9.67
C LEU A 161 20.28 3.75 -9.37
N ARG A 162 19.51 4.14 -8.34
CA ARG A 162 19.37 5.54 -7.92
C ARG A 162 20.65 6.05 -7.24
N TRP A 163 21.19 5.28 -6.30
CA TRP A 163 22.37 5.64 -5.51
C TRP A 163 23.71 5.32 -6.19
N HIS A 164 23.70 4.92 -7.46
CA HIS A 164 24.93 4.63 -8.18
C HIS A 164 25.79 5.91 -8.30
N PRO A 165 27.10 5.87 -7.97
CA PRO A 165 27.97 7.05 -8.00
C PRO A 165 27.94 7.82 -9.33
N ASP A 166 27.87 7.10 -10.46
CA ASP A 166 27.72 7.69 -11.79
C ASP A 166 26.46 8.56 -11.93
N LYS A 167 25.30 8.09 -11.45
CA LYS A 167 24.04 8.85 -11.52
C LYS A 167 24.03 10.02 -10.55
N MET A 168 24.71 9.87 -9.41
CA MET A 168 24.81 10.90 -8.39
C MET A 168 25.86 11.98 -8.70
N SER A 169 26.74 11.77 -9.68
CA SER A 169 27.77 12.73 -10.09
C SER A 169 27.21 14.11 -10.45
N ALA A 170 26.08 14.13 -11.17
CA ALA A 170 25.37 15.36 -11.55
C ALA A 170 24.72 16.08 -10.36
N LEU A 171 24.44 15.36 -9.27
CA LEU A 171 23.99 15.97 -8.02
C LEU A 171 25.18 16.54 -7.25
N ILE A 172 26.29 15.81 -7.15
CA ILE A 172 27.52 16.27 -6.45
C ILE A 172 28.03 17.59 -7.04
N SER A 173 27.96 17.78 -8.35
CA SER A 173 28.39 19.04 -8.99
C SER A 173 27.58 20.26 -8.55
N ARG A 174 26.37 20.06 -8.03
CA ARG A 174 25.48 21.10 -7.50
C ARG A 174 25.63 21.31 -6.00
N VAL A 175 26.35 20.44 -5.31
CA VAL A 175 26.56 20.53 -3.87
C VAL A 175 27.55 21.65 -3.56
N GLN A 176 27.32 22.36 -2.46
CA GLN A 176 28.26 23.37 -1.94
C GLN A 176 29.66 22.76 -1.74
N GLU A 177 30.71 23.49 -2.10
CA GLU A 177 32.07 22.94 -2.18
C GLU A 177 32.52 22.32 -0.84
N GLU A 178 32.11 22.95 0.27
CA GLU A 178 32.42 22.58 1.64
C GLU A 178 31.83 21.23 2.05
N GLU A 179 30.70 20.83 1.45
CA GLU A 179 29.98 19.59 1.78
C GLU A 179 30.17 18.49 0.73
N ARG A 180 30.85 18.77 -0.39
CA ARG A 180 30.99 17.82 -1.51
C ARG A 180 31.63 16.50 -1.12
N ASP A 181 32.69 16.56 -0.31
CA ASP A 181 33.42 15.36 0.10
C ASP A 181 32.59 14.52 1.07
N GLU A 182 31.92 15.17 2.01
CA GLU A 182 30.99 14.51 2.94
C GLU A 182 29.83 13.85 2.18
N VAL A 183 29.19 14.56 1.23
CA VAL A 183 28.13 14.02 0.38
C VAL A 183 28.62 12.84 -0.46
N ARG A 184 29.84 12.92 -1.01
CA ARG A 184 30.43 11.81 -1.79
C ARG A 184 30.62 10.58 -0.91
N GLU A 185 31.14 10.74 0.31
CA GLU A 185 31.25 9.66 1.29
C GLU A 185 29.88 9.10 1.66
N GLY A 186 28.88 9.95 1.89
CA GLY A 186 27.51 9.52 2.18
C GLY A 186 26.87 8.71 1.06
N ILE A 187 27.05 9.13 -0.20
CA ILE A 187 26.59 8.37 -1.37
C ILE A 187 27.28 7.00 -1.44
N ASN A 188 28.60 6.97 -1.23
CA ASN A 188 29.36 5.73 -1.20
C ASN A 188 28.94 4.81 -0.05
N ALA A 189 28.67 5.36 1.14
CA ALA A 189 28.16 4.62 2.29
C ALA A 189 26.80 3.99 1.97
N ALA A 190 25.84 4.77 1.48
CA ALA A 190 24.53 4.26 1.07
C ALA A 190 24.63 3.17 -0.01
N PHE A 191 25.49 3.39 -1.02
CA PHE A 191 25.71 2.41 -2.10
C PHE A 191 26.37 1.11 -1.59
N ARG A 192 27.38 1.21 -0.72
CA ARG A 192 28.03 0.05 -0.07
C ARG A 192 27.01 -0.76 0.74
N SER A 193 26.19 -0.10 1.55
CA SER A 193 25.13 -0.73 2.33
C SER A 193 24.12 -1.45 1.43
N LEU A 194 23.67 -0.82 0.33
CA LEU A 194 22.76 -1.45 -0.63
C LEU A 194 23.39 -2.65 -1.36
N LYS A 195 24.71 -2.62 -1.61
CA LYS A 195 25.43 -3.72 -2.23
C LYS A 195 25.56 -4.91 -1.30
N GLN A 196 25.93 -4.67 -0.05
CA GLN A 196 25.94 -5.70 0.99
C GLN A 196 24.58 -6.37 1.11
N LEU A 197 23.50 -5.58 1.21
CA LEU A 197 22.13 -6.09 1.28
C LEU A 197 21.72 -6.92 0.05
N GLN A 198 22.18 -6.54 -1.14
CA GLN A 198 21.96 -7.32 -2.36
C GLN A 198 22.64 -8.70 -2.30
N ASP A 199 23.85 -8.77 -1.74
CA ASP A 199 24.65 -9.99 -1.71
C ASP A 199 24.16 -10.95 -0.61
N GLU A 200 23.77 -10.44 0.56
CA GLU A 200 23.07 -11.20 1.60
C GLU A 200 21.79 -11.86 1.05
N GLY A 201 20.99 -11.10 0.28
CA GLY A 201 19.78 -11.62 -0.35
C GLY A 201 20.02 -12.68 -1.43
N LYS A 202 21.22 -12.76 -2.00
CA LYS A 202 21.61 -13.85 -2.92
C LYS A 202 22.06 -15.09 -2.15
N GLN A 203 22.81 -14.90 -1.07
CA GLN A 203 23.33 -15.99 -0.24
C GLN A 203 22.22 -16.75 0.49
N ALA A 204 21.15 -16.08 0.91
CA ALA A 204 19.99 -16.72 1.54
C ALA A 204 19.12 -17.57 0.58
N CYS A 205 19.38 -17.52 -0.73
CA CYS A 205 18.63 -18.26 -1.76
C CYS A 205 19.42 -19.45 -2.33
N CYS A 206 20.62 -19.72 -1.82
CA CYS A 206 21.46 -20.88 -2.13
C CYS A 206 21.39 -21.88 -0.97
#